data_AF-A0A9X1R4I5-F1
#
_entry.id   AF-A0A9X1R4I5-F1
#
_cell.length_a   1.000
_cell.length_b   1.000
_cell.length_c   1.000
_cell.angle_alpha   90.00
_cell.angle_beta   90.00
_cell.angle_gamma   90.00
#
_symmetry.space_group_name_H-M   'P 1'
#
loop_
_entity.id
_entity.type
_entity.pdbx_description
1 polymer ?
#
loop_
_entity_poly.entity_id
_entity_poly.type
_entity_poly.pdbx_seq_one_letter_code
_entity_poly.pdbx_strand_id
1 'polypeptide(L)' 'MQKSKERAMQFEKELKALLKKYDTEIEMEEIHRSYTGSEYSMKVYIPAIWDKDGDCIAESAEIDLGSYYDGD' A
#
# COMPACT_ATOMS: atom_id res chain seq x y z
N MET A 1 0.10 -15.82 -14.79
CA MET A 1 -0.63 -14.89 -13.90
C MET A 1 -0.91 -15.44 -12.50
N GLN A 2 -1.40 -16.68 -12.33
CA GLN A 2 -1.81 -17.24 -11.03
C GLN A 2 -0.80 -17.05 -9.87
N LYS A 3 0.48 -17.39 -10.09
CA LYS A 3 1.54 -17.25 -9.07
C LYS A 3 1.83 -15.79 -8.67
N SER A 4 1.57 -14.82 -9.55
CA SER A 4 1.80 -13.40 -9.23
C SER A 4 0.69 -12.85 -8.35
N LYS A 5 -0.57 -13.21 -8.65
CA LYS A 5 -1.72 -12.89 -7.81
C LYS A 5 -1.59 -13.49 -6.41
N GLU A 6 -1.26 -14.78 -6.31
CA GLU A 6 -1.05 -15.45 -5.01
C GLU A 6 0.07 -14.80 -4.19
N ARG A 7 1.18 -14.42 -4.83
CA ARG A 7 2.27 -13.68 -4.15
C ARG A 7 1.84 -12.30 -3.69
N ALA A 8 1.08 -11.57 -4.49
CA ALA A 8 0.59 -10.24 -4.11
C ALA A 8 -0.37 -10.31 -2.91
N MET A 9 -1.31 -11.26 -2.93
CA MET A 9 -2.21 -11.50 -1.79
C MET A 9 -1.46 -11.91 -0.52
N GLN A 10 -0.45 -12.77 -0.64
CA GLN A 10 0.37 -13.18 0.51
C GLN A 10 1.18 -11.99 1.05
N PHE A 11 1.80 -11.20 0.17
CA PHE A 11 2.55 -10.01 0.54
C PHE A 11 1.68 -8.96 1.25
N GLU A 12 0.49 -8.67 0.71
CA GLU A 12 -0.49 -7.78 1.34
C GLU A 12 -0.81 -8.24 2.76
N LYS A 13 -1.14 -9.53 2.92
CA LYS A 13 -1.50 -10.12 4.22
C LYS A 13 -0.36 -9.99 5.24
N GLU A 14 0.86 -10.30 4.81
CA GLU A 14 2.05 -10.20 5.67
C GLU A 14 2.36 -8.74 6.03
N LEU A 15 2.25 -7.82 5.08
CA LEU A 15 2.46 -6.39 5.31
C LEU A 15 1.42 -5.84 6.30
N LYS A 16 0.12 -6.08 6.08
CA LYS A 16 -0.94 -5.66 7.02
C LYS A 16 -0.71 -6.22 8.43
N ALA A 17 -0.26 -7.47 8.55
CA ALA A 17 0.08 -8.06 9.85
C ALA A 17 1.30 -7.39 10.49
N LEU A 18 2.31 -7.01 9.70
CA LEU A 18 3.51 -6.32 10.17
C LEU A 18 3.18 -4.91 10.68
N LEU A 19 2.44 -4.13 9.90
CA LEU A 19 2.01 -2.76 10.27
C LEU A 19 1.21 -2.79 11.57
N LYS A 20 0.27 -3.74 11.69
CA LYS A 20 -0.51 -3.95 12.92
C LYS A 20 0.35 -4.39 14.11
N LYS A 21 1.35 -5.25 13.90
CA LYS A 21 2.23 -5.75 14.98
C LYS A 21 3.02 -4.62 15.64
N TYR A 22 3.45 -3.64 14.85
CA TYR A 22 4.27 -2.53 15.32
C TYR A 22 3.47 -1.24 15.56
N ASP A 23 2.14 -1.29 15.43
CA ASP A 23 1.23 -0.14 15.61
C ASP A 23 1.71 1.09 14.83
N THR A 24 2.07 0.89 13.56
CA THR A 24 2.64 1.94 12.72
C THR A 24 1.55 2.86 12.18
N GLU A 25 1.85 4.14 12.02
CA GLU A 25 0.97 5.11 11.34
C GLU A 25 0.88 4.94 9.81
N ILE A 26 1.56 3.93 9.25
CA ILE A 26 1.57 3.66 7.81
C ILE A 26 0.20 3.10 7.40
N GLU A 27 -0.43 3.76 6.44
CA GLU A 27 -1.68 3.33 5.83
C GLU A 27 -1.40 2.58 4.54
N MET A 28 -2.20 1.54 4.25
CA MET A 28 -2.05 0.74 3.04
C MET A 28 -3.30 0.90 2.17
N GLU A 29 -3.11 1.23 0.90
CA GLU A 29 -4.16 1.37 -0.10
C GLU A 29 -4.00 0.32 -1.20
N GLU A 30 -5.11 -0.32 -1.56
CA GLU A 30 -5.22 -1.18 -2.74
C GLU A 30 -6.04 -0.46 -3.80
N ILE A 31 -5.46 -0.31 -5.00
CA ILE A 31 -6.11 0.36 -6.12
C ILE A 31 -6.38 -0.68 -7.20
N HIS A 32 -7.65 -0.93 -7.46
CA HIS A 32 -8.13 -1.78 -8.56
C HIS A 32 -8.54 -0.91 -9.76
N ARG A 33 -7.95 -1.15 -10.92
CA ARG A 33 -8.24 -0.46 -12.19
C ARG A 33 -8.69 -1.48 -13.23
N SER A 34 -9.78 -1.20 -13.94
CA SER A 34 -10.43 -2.15 -14.86
C SER A 34 -10.48 -1.71 -16.33
N TYR A 35 -9.79 -0.63 -16.72
CA TYR A 35 -9.95 -0.02 -18.06
C TYR A 35 -9.45 -0.90 -19.22
N THR A 36 -8.44 -1.76 -19.02
CA THR A 36 -7.88 -2.63 -20.08
C THR A 36 -7.56 -4.05 -19.57
N GLY A 37 -8.21 -4.48 -18.48
CA GLY A 37 -7.90 -5.67 -17.70
C GLY A 37 -7.96 -5.36 -16.20
N SER A 38 -8.04 -6.37 -15.33
CA SER A 38 -8.07 -6.17 -13.88
C SER A 38 -6.64 -5.96 -13.36
N GLU A 39 -6.21 -4.70 -13.32
CA GLU A 39 -4.93 -4.30 -12.71
C GLU A 39 -5.16 -4.03 -11.22
N TYR A 40 -4.32 -4.62 -10.39
CA TYR A 40 -4.29 -4.41 -8.95
C TYR A 40 -2.94 -3.79 -8.59
N SER A 41 -2.97 -2.66 -7.90
CA SER A 41 -1.77 -1.95 -7.43
C SER A 41 -1.83 -1.73 -5.94
N MET A 42 -0.67 -1.82 -5.29
CA MET A 42 -0.52 -1.57 -3.84
C MET A 42 0.28 -0.31 -3.61
N LYS A 43 -0.21 0.51 -2.68
CA LYS A 43 0.51 1.67 -2.17
C LYS A 43 0.53 1.65 -0.66
N VAL A 44 1.58 2.25 -0.10
CA VAL A 44 1.58 2.66 1.31
C VAL A 44 1.75 4.16 1.41
N TYR A 45 1.02 4.73 2.35
CA TYR A 45 1.04 6.14 2.69
C TYR A 45 1.60 6.31 4.11
N ILE A 46 2.59 7.18 4.23
CA ILE A 46 3.17 7.61 5.49
C ILE A 46 2.62 9.02 5.74
N PRO A 47 1.82 9.24 6.81
CA PRO A 47 1.24 10.54 7.07
C PRO A 47 2.31 11.57 7.43
N ALA A 48 2.01 12.83 7.14
CA ALA A 48 2.81 13.94 7.62
C ALA A 48 2.66 14.08 9.15
N ILE A 49 3.77 14.39 9.83
CA ILE A 49 3.79 14.67 11.27
C ILE A 49 3.83 16.18 11.44
N TRP A 50 2.88 16.69 12.21
CA TRP A 50 2.74 18.12 12.53
C TRP A 50 2.87 18.30 14.03
N ASP A 51 3.54 19.36 14.45
CA ASP A 51 3.53 19.74 15.86
C ASP A 51 2.23 20.50 16.24
N LYS A 52 2.12 20.84 17.52
CA LYS A 52 0.96 21.57 18.05
C LYS A 52 0.84 23.01 17.55
N ASP A 53 1.92 23.58 17.04
CA ASP A 53 2.00 24.96 16.56
C ASP A 53 1.74 25.04 15.04
N GLY A 54 1.59 23.88 14.39
CA GLY A 54 1.26 23.74 12.97
C GLY A 54 2.49 23.63 12.08
N ASP A 55 3.68 23.45 12.65
CA ASP A 55 4.91 23.26 11.89
C ASP A 55 5.05 21.79 11.45
N CYS A 56 5.43 21.60 10.19
CA CYS A 56 5.68 20.27 9.63
C CYS A 56 7.00 19.72 10.17
N ILE A 57 6.92 18.65 10.98
CA ILE A 57 8.10 17.94 11.49
C ILE A 57 8.59 16.92 10.45
N ALA A 58 7.66 16.27 9.75
CA ALA A 58 7.96 15.33 8.68
C ALA A 58 6.87 15.40 7.60
N GLU A 59 7.29 15.47 6.33
CA GLU A 59 6.37 15.44 5.21
C GLU A 59 5.80 14.04 5.00
N SER A 60 4.58 13.99 4.46
CA SER A 60 3.96 12.74 4.04
C SER A 60 4.74 12.10 2.89
N ALA A 61 4.71 10.77 2.80
CA ALA A 61 5.32 10.05 1.68
C ALA A 61 4.39 8.94 1.17
N GLU A 62 4.36 8.76 -0.15
CA GLU A 62 3.72 7.62 -0.81
C GLU A 62 4.80 6.68 -1.37
N ILE A 63 4.63 5.38 -1.17
CA ILE A 63 5.48 4.35 -1.78
C ILE A 63 4.60 3.44 -2.61
N ASP A 64 4.90 3.38 -3.91
CA ASP A 64 4.31 2.43 -4.85
C ASP A 64 5.00 1.06 -4.68
N LEU A 65 4.22 0.04 -4.33
CA LEU A 65 4.70 -1.33 -4.13
C LEU A 65 4.50 -2.21 -5.38
N GLY A 66 4.04 -1.61 -6.48
CA GLY A 66 3.87 -2.21 -7.78
C GLY A 66 2.47 -2.71 -8.08
N SER A 67 2.29 -3.13 -9.32
CA SER A 67 1.04 -3.66 -9.86
C SER A 67 1.17 -5.12 -10.31
N TYR A 68 0.04 -5.84 -10.30
CA TYR A 68 -0.13 -7.09 -11.02
C TYR A 68 -1.42 -7.08 -11.84
N TYR A 69 -1.40 -7.81 -12.96
CA TYR A 69 -2.57 -8.00 -13.80
C TYR A 69 -3.21 -9.36 -13.51
N ASP A 70 -4.52 -9.35 -13.31
CA ASP A 70 -5.37 -10.53 -13.30
C ASP A 70 -6.08 -10.61 -14.66
N GLY A 71 -5.47 -11.36 -15.56
CA GLY A 71 -6.01 -11.71 -16.88
C GLY A 71 -5.63 -13.15 -17.20
N ASP A 72 -6.26 -13.73 -18.23
CA ASP A 72 -5.92 -15.04 -18.82
C ASP A 72 -4.71 -14.96 -19.75
#